data_AF-A0A7H4NW39-F1
#
_entry.id   AF-A0A7H4NW39-F1
#
_cell.length_a   1.000
_cell.length_b   1.000
_cell.length_c   1.000
_cell.angle_alpha   90.00
_cell.angle_beta   90.00
_cell.angle_gamma   90.00
#
_symmetry.space_group_name_H-M   'P 1'
#
loop_
_entity.id
_entity.type
_entity.pdbx_description
1 polymer ?
#
loop_
_entity_poly.entity_id
_entity_poly.type
_entity_poly.pdbx_seq_one_letter_code
_entity_poly.pdbx_strand_id
1 'polypeptide(L)' 'MGADAWSLANHFSQMRQVPGFELNGNTGDLTATQDCVINRKLSWLKYQGGQIVAAN' A
#
# COMPACT_ATOMS: atom_id res chain seq x y z
N MET A 1 1.34 6.55 7.43
CA MET A 1 2.76 6.25 7.13
C MET A 1 3.47 5.60 8.32
N GLY A 2 3.46 6.17 9.53
CA GLY A 2 4.10 5.54 10.71
C GLY A 2 3.46 4.21 11.14
N ALA A 3 2.12 4.14 11.20
CA ALA A 3 1.40 2.88 11.46
C ALA A 3 1.76 1.79 10.45
N ASP A 4 1.85 2.15 9.18
CA ASP A 4 2.23 1.22 8.10
C ASP A 4 3.69 0.77 8.23
N ALA A 5 4.60 1.65 8.66
CA ALA A 5 6.00 1.27 8.93
C ALA A 5 6.09 0.23 10.05
N TRP A 6 5.27 0.36 11.10
CA TRP A 6 5.14 -0.67 12.14
C TRP A 6 4.66 -2.00 11.57
N SER A 7 3.59 -2.00 10.77
CA SER A 7 3.08 -3.23 10.14
C SER A 7 4.10 -3.87 9.21
N LEU A 8 4.83 -3.07 8.41
CA LEU A 8 5.92 -3.53 7.55
C LEU A 8 7.05 -4.19 8.35
N ALA A 9 7.44 -3.60 9.48
CA ALA A 9 8.48 -4.19 10.34
C ALA A 9 8.04 -5.56 10.90
N ASN A 10 6.78 -5.68 11.33
CA ASN A 10 6.23 -6.93 11.84
C ASN A 10 6.08 -8.04 10.77
N HIS A 11 6.04 -7.67 9.48
CA HIS A 11 5.92 -8.62 8.36
C HIS A 11 7.16 -8.62 7.45
N PHE A 12 8.31 -8.13 7.93
CA PHE A 12 9.48 -7.86 7.10
C PHE A 12 9.96 -9.11 6.32
N SER A 13 10.01 -10.27 6.96
CA SER A 13 10.43 -11.51 6.30
C SER A 13 9.49 -11.90 5.17
N GLN A 14 8.17 -11.75 5.34
CA GLN A 14 7.18 -12.05 4.30
C GLN A 14 7.28 -11.07 3.15
N MET A 15 7.34 -9.76 3.47
CA MET A 15 7.53 -8.70 2.47
C MET A 15 8.77 -8.95 1.61
N ARG A 16 9.86 -9.48 2.19
CA ARG A 16 11.11 -9.71 1.46
C ARG A 16 11.16 -11.05 0.71
N GLN A 17 10.55 -12.11 1.25
CA GLN A 17 10.78 -13.49 0.78
C GLN A 17 9.60 -14.10 0.04
N VAL A 18 8.40 -13.53 0.18
CA VAL A 18 7.18 -14.06 -0.42
C VAL A 18 6.77 -13.17 -1.59
N PRO A 19 7.03 -13.59 -2.85
CA PRO A 19 6.61 -12.82 -4.01
C PRO A 19 5.11 -12.58 -4.01
N GLY A 20 4.69 -11.33 -4.23
CA GLY A 20 3.28 -10.95 -4.26
C GLY A 20 2.60 -10.87 -2.90
N PHE A 21 3.33 -10.94 -1.79
CA PHE A 21 2.78 -10.65 -0.47
C PHE A 21 2.29 -9.19 -0.40
N GLU A 22 1.07 -9.00 0.11
CA GLU A 22 0.37 -7.73 0.14
C GLU A 22 -0.14 -7.42 1.55
N LEU A 23 0.01 -6.16 1.97
CA LEU A 23 -0.59 -5.64 3.20
C LEU A 23 -1.55 -4.50 2.84
N ASN A 24 -2.78 -4.57 3.35
CA ASN A 24 -3.68 -3.43 3.27
C ASN A 24 -3.23 -2.36 4.27
N GLY A 25 -2.54 -1.33 3.77
CA GLY A 25 -1.99 -0.23 4.56
C GLY A 25 -2.85 1.02 4.49
N ASN A 26 -2.70 1.90 5.46
CA ASN A 26 -3.40 3.20 5.45
C ASN A 26 -2.92 4.12 4.32
N THR A 27 -1.72 3.85 3.79
CA THR A 27 -1.11 4.62 2.69
C THR A 27 -1.30 3.96 1.32
N GLY A 28 -2.18 2.96 1.22
CA GLY A 28 -2.44 2.14 0.05
C GLY A 28 -2.13 0.67 0.31
N ASP A 29 -2.45 -0.19 -0.67
CA ASP A 29 -2.03 -1.59 -0.60
C ASP A 29 -0.52 -1.66 -0.85
N LEU A 30 0.19 -2.31 0.07
CA LEU A 30 1.65 -2.34 0.12
C LEU A 30 2.16 -3.68 -0.41
N THR A 31 3.07 -3.62 -1.37
CA THR A 31 3.81 -4.78 -1.90
C THR A 31 5.30 -4.45 -1.94
N ALA A 32 6.16 -5.44 -2.17
CA ALA A 32 7.60 -5.21 -2.33
C ALA A 32 8.12 -5.81 -3.65
N THR A 33 9.09 -5.12 -4.24
CA THR A 33 9.92 -5.68 -5.32
C THR A 33 10.95 -6.67 -4.77
N GLN A 34 11.68 -7.35 -5.65
CA GLN A 34 12.77 -8.25 -5.25
C GLN A 34 13.90 -7.53 -4.48
N ASP A 35 14.12 -6.25 -4.78
CA ASP A 35 15.07 -5.39 -4.06
C ASP A 35 14.48 -4.77 -2.78
N CYS A 36 13.29 -5.25 -2.35
CA CYS A 36 12.56 -4.77 -1.18
C CYS A 36 12.12 -3.30 -1.27
N VAL A 37 11.88 -2.78 -2.48
CA VAL A 37 11.28 -1.45 -2.65
C VAL A 37 9.78 -1.56 -2.41
N ILE A 38 9.26 -0.77 -1.46
CA ILE A 38 7.83 -0.77 -1.13
C ILE A 38 7.03 -0.02 -2.19
N ASN A 39 6.21 -0.75 -2.93
CA ASN A 39 5.24 -0.20 -3.85
C ASN A 39 3.90 0.02 -3.14
N ARG A 40 3.18 1.06 -3.58
CA ARG A 40 1.86 1.41 -3.03
C ARG A 40 0.85 1.51 -4.14
N LYS A 41 -0.23 0.74 -4.04
CA LYS A 41 -1.41 0.90 -4.89
C LYS A 41 -2.36 1.87 -4.20
N LEU A 42 -2.63 3.00 -4.86
CA LEU A 42 -3.44 4.08 -4.30
C LEU A 42 -4.88 4.02 -4.83
N SER A 43 -5.82 4.37 -3.95
CA SER A 43 -7.18 4.70 -4.37
C SER A 43 -7.17 6.00 -5.16
N TRP A 44 -7.75 5.98 -6.35
CA TRP A 44 -7.93 7.18 -7.16
C TRP A 44 -9.25 7.85 -6.82
N LEU A 45 -9.23 9.18 -6.75
CA LEU A 45 -10.39 10.01 -6.48
C LEU A 45 -10.57 11.02 -7.61
N LYS A 46 -11.81 11.41 -7.86
CA LYS A 46 -12.17 12.45 -8.84
C LYS A 46 -13.09 13.49 -8.20
N TYR A 47 -13.01 14.72 -8.67
CA TYR A 47 -13.94 15.77 -8.29
C TYR A 47 -15.13 15.78 -9.26
N GLN A 48 -16.34 15.54 -8.75
CA GLN A 48 -17.54 15.46 -9.56
C GLN A 48 -18.71 16.10 -8.81
N GLY A 49 -19.41 17.03 -9.45
CA GLY A 49 -20.62 17.64 -8.89
C GLY A 49 -20.41 18.38 -7.56
N GLY A 50 -19.24 18.98 -7.35
CA GLY A 50 -18.93 19.69 -6.10
C GLY A 50 -18.36 18.80 -4.99
N GLN A 51 -18.22 17.49 -5.21
CA GLN A 51 -17.80 16.51 -4.21
C GLN A 51 -16.58 15.71 -4.67
N ILE A 52 -15.80 15.20 -3.71
CA ILE A 52 -14.74 14.21 -3.98
C ILE A 52 -15.37 12.82 -3.92
N VAL A 53 -15.27 12.06 -5.01
CA VAL A 53 -15.80 10.69 -5.13
C VAL A 53 -14.72 9.74 -5.62
N ALA A 54 -14.93 8.43 -5.44
CA ALA A 54 -14.02 7.43 -5.97
C ALA A 54 -13.96 7.49 -7.51
N ALA A 55 -12.74 7.42 -8.07
CA ALA A 55 -12.50 7.30 -9.49
C ALA A 55 -12.49 5.82 -9.86
N ASN A 56 -13.69 5.26 -9.97
CA ASN A 56 -13.92 3.90 -10.45
C ASN A 56 -13.80 3.85 -11.98
#